data_AF-A0A382KW57-F1
#
_entry.id   AF-A0A382KW57-F1
#
_cell.length_a   1.000
_cell.length_b   1.000
_cell.length_c   1.000
_cell.angle_alpha   90.00
_cell.angle_beta   90.00
_cell.angle_gamma   90.00
#
_symmetry.space_group_name_H-M   'P 1'
#
loop_
_entity.id
_entity.type
_entity.pdbx_description
1 polymer ?
#
loop_
_entity_poly.entity_id
_entity_poly.type
_entity_poly.pdbx_seq_one_letter_code
_entity_poly.pdbx_strand_id
1 'polypeptide(L)' 'MIIFPAIDIKDGVCVRLIRGDYRQITSYENSPIDQATKYFQ' A
#
# COMPACT_ATOMS: atom_id res chain seq x y z
N MET A 1 0.22 1.70 -23.13
CA MET A 1 0.59 0.97 -21.90
C MET A 1 -0.30 1.48 -20.78
N ILE A 2 -0.96 0.60 -20.04
CA ILE A 2 -1.82 0.98 -18.90
C ILE A 2 -1.09 0.60 -17.62
N ILE A 3 -1.03 1.51 -16.65
CA ILE A 3 -0.40 1.29 -15.34
C ILE A 3 -1.51 1.17 -14.29
N PHE A 4 -1.43 0.16 -13.44
CA PHE A 4 -2.37 -0.04 -12.33
C PHE A 4 -1.62 0.14 -11.00
N PRO A 5 -1.78 1.30 -10.33
CA PRO A 5 -1.28 1.48 -8.97
C PRO A 5 -1.89 0.45 -8.02
N ALA A 6 -1.10 -0.03 -7.05
CA ALA A 6 -1.54 -1.02 -6.06
C ALA A 6 -1.12 -0.58 -4.65
N ILE A 7 -1.99 -0.88 -3.68
CA ILE A 7 -1.81 -0.58 -2.26
C ILE A 7 -2.16 -1.86 -1.49
N ASP A 8 -1.28 -2.29 -0.59
CA ASP A 8 -1.59 -3.37 0.35
C ASP A 8 -2.02 -2.76 1.68
N ILE A 9 -3.04 -3.33 2.31
CA ILE A 9 -3.65 -2.79 3.54
C ILE A 9 -3.65 -3.87 4.61
N LYS A 10 -3.19 -3.54 5.82
CA LYS A 10 -3.31 -4.37 7.01
C LYS A 10 -3.60 -3.48 8.22
N ASP A 11 -4.55 -3.88 9.06
CA ASP A 11 -4.93 -3.17 10.30
C ASP A 11 -5.18 -1.66 10.10
N GLY A 12 -5.76 -1.29 8.95
CA GLY A 12 -6.10 0.10 8.62
C GLY A 12 -4.97 0.97 8.08
N VAL A 13 -3.74 0.45 7.94
CA VAL A 13 -2.60 1.21 7.38
C VAL A 13 -2.09 0.61 6.08
N CYS A 14 -1.42 1.44 5.27
CA CYS A 14 -0.68 0.98 4.11
C CYS A 14 0.53 0.17 4.54
N VAL A 15 0.76 -0.97 3.89
CA VAL A 15 1.90 -1.83 4.16
C VAL A 15 2.55 -2.34 2.87
N ARG A 16 3.72 -2.95 2.98
CA ARG A 16 4.31 -3.80 1.95
C ARG A 16 5.05 -4.95 2.61
N LEU A 17 4.84 -6.16 2.12
CA LEU A 17 5.57 -7.35 2.55
C LEU A 17 6.63 -7.68 1.50
N ILE A 18 7.86 -7.95 1.95
CA ILE A 18 8.90 -8.43 1.04
C ILE A 18 8.56 -9.87 0.62
N ARG A 19 8.23 -10.07 -0.67
CA ARG A 19 7.82 -11.36 -1.24
C ARG A 19 6.66 -12.04 -0.50
N GLY A 20 5.79 -11.25 0.14
CA GLY A 20 4.68 -11.78 0.94
C GLY A 20 5.06 -12.33 2.32
N ASP A 21 6.31 -12.14 2.79
CA ASP A 21 6.73 -12.56 4.13
C ASP A 21 6.24 -11.57 5.19
N TYR A 22 5.28 -12.01 6.01
CA TYR A 22 4.73 -11.20 7.11
C TYR A 22 5.76 -10.84 8.19
N ARG A 23 6.88 -11.56 8.27
CA ARG A 23 7.99 -11.22 9.17
C ARG A 23 8.82 -10.04 8.67
N GLN A 24 8.63 -9.65 7.40
CA GLN A 24 9.34 -8.56 6.72
C GLN A 24 8.32 -7.56 6.16
N ILE A 25 7.53 -6.99 7.07
CA ILE A 25 6.52 -5.99 6.77
C ILE A 25 7.05 -4.58 7.01
N THR A 26 6.79 -3.69 6.07
CA THR A 26 7.00 -2.24 6.21
C THR A 26 5.64 -1.56 6.29
N SER A 27 5.42 -0.78 7.34
CA SER A 27 4.22 0.08 7.48
C SER A 27 4.53 1.51 7.02
N TYR A 28 3.54 2.16 6.42
CA TYR A 28 3.63 3.55 5.98
C TYR A 28 2.67 4.43 6.80
N GLU A 29 3.04 5.70 7.00
CA GLU A 29 2.24 6.65 7.78
C GLU A 29 0.97 7.11 7.05
N ASN A 30 1.00 7.12 5.72
CA ASN A 30 -0.13 7.54 4.89
C ASN A 30 -1.32 6.62 5.12
N SER A 31 -2.53 7.18 5.24
CA SER A 31 -3.73 6.35 5.24
C SER A 31 -3.95 5.72 3.86
N PRO A 32 -4.66 4.57 3.78
CA PRO A 32 -5.04 3.99 2.50
C PRO A 32 -5.80 4.95 1.58
N ILE A 33 -6.61 5.84 2.16
CA ILE A 33 -7.40 6.84 1.42
C ILE A 33 -6.49 7.92 0.85
N ASP A 34 -5.54 8.44 1.64
CA ASP A 34 -4.58 9.45 1.16
C ASP A 34 -3.73 8.89 0.00
N GLN A 35 -3.28 7.64 0.14
CA GLN A 35 -2.48 6.97 -0.87
C GLN A 35 -3.26 6.70 -2.16
N ALA A 36 -4.53 6.28 -2.05
CA ALA A 36 -5.40 6.08 -3.21
C ALA A 36 -5.68 7.39 -3.95
N THR A 37 -5.97 8.45 -3.19
CA THR A 37 -6.28 9.78 -3.74
C THR A 37 -5.13 10.34 -4.58
N LYS A 38 -3.88 10.06 -4.20
CA LYS A 38 -2.68 10.49 -4.95
C LYS A 38 -2.62 9.97 -6.39
N TYR A 39 -3.23 8.83 -6.69
CA TYR A 39 -3.14 8.17 -8.00
C TYR A 39 -4.50 7.93 -8.67
N PHE A 40 -5.56 8.58 -8.19
CA PHE A 40 -6.93 8.43 -8.70
C PHE A 40 -7.19 9.15 -10.06
N GLN A 41 -6.15 9.56 -10.77
CA GLN A 41 -6.28 10.30 -12.05
C GLN A 41 -6.69 9.42 -13.21
#